data_AF-A0A328RRC6-F1
#
_entry.id   AF-A0A328RRC6-F1
#
_cell.length_a   1.000
_cell.length_b   1.000
_cell.length_c   1.000
_cell.angle_alpha   90.00
_cell.angle_beta   90.00
_cell.angle_gamma   90.00
#
_symmetry.space_group_name_H-M   'P 1'
#
loop_
_entity.id
_entity.type
_entity.pdbx_description
1 polymer ?
#
loop_
_entity_poly.entity_id
_entity_poly.type
_entity_poly.pdbx_seq_one_letter_code
_entity_poly.pdbx_strand_id
1 'polypeptide(L)'
;MHDFKEPKLSTEDQVKDYYKKLESSKDLQTNACCTTDSIPNYQKEILKNIEPEILDRFYGCGTPIPDVLDGITVLDLGSGTGRDAYLLSKLVGERGHVIGIDMTDEQLDVAKKYQDSQAKRFGFTKSNTTFTKGYIEDLASAGIKSKSVDLVVSNCVINLSPDKPAVFKEIFRVLKEGGEMYISDVFSDRRISDDLRKDPVLYGECLSGALYIEDFRRILNECGCLDYRITETRRLTINNKELEEKLGDIKFYSITVRAFKLNLEDRCEDYGQTVTYKGSMENLSDQFVLDDHHTFKKGEAVKVCGNSSDMILKTRFADHFTYTGDKSIHLGAFDCNPIQCDEPASGGCC
;
A
#
# COMPACT_ATOMS: atom_id res chain seq x y z
N MET A 1 -11.06 19.24 46.59
CA MET A 1 -9.95 18.25 46.50
C MET A 1 -9.94 17.80 45.04
N HIS A 2 -8.83 18.04 44.36
CA HIS A 2 -8.73 17.96 42.90
C HIS A 2 -9.08 16.56 42.37
N ASP A 3 -10.03 16.50 41.44
CA ASP A 3 -10.19 15.36 40.52
C ASP A 3 -8.89 15.25 39.71
N PHE A 4 -8.00 14.36 40.15
CA PHE A 4 -6.93 13.86 39.31
C PHE A 4 -7.57 12.99 38.21
N LYS A 5 -7.97 13.63 37.11
CA LYS A 5 -8.17 12.90 35.86
C LYS A 5 -6.80 12.35 35.47
N GLU A 6 -6.65 11.03 35.48
CA GLU A 6 -5.48 10.39 34.86
C GLU A 6 -5.28 10.97 33.46
N PRO A 7 -4.04 11.32 33.06
CA PRO A 7 -3.78 11.85 31.74
C PRO A 7 -4.22 10.80 30.71
N LYS A 8 -5.20 11.14 29.88
CA LYS A 8 -5.56 10.32 28.72
C LYS A 8 -4.32 10.19 27.85
N LEU A 9 -3.85 8.94 27.65
CA LEU A 9 -2.79 8.59 26.70
C LEU A 9 -3.14 9.17 25.32
N SER A 10 -2.12 9.67 24.60
CA SER A 10 -2.28 10.07 23.20
C SER A 10 -2.70 8.88 22.34
N THR A 11 -3.24 9.12 21.14
CA THR A 11 -3.62 8.03 20.22
C THR A 11 -2.40 7.18 19.87
N GLU A 12 -1.25 7.82 19.65
CA GLU A 12 0.02 7.16 19.38
C GLU A 12 0.47 6.27 20.54
N ASP A 13 0.34 6.75 21.78
CA ASP A 13 0.69 5.93 22.97
C ASP A 13 -0.26 4.75 23.14
N GLN A 14 -1.55 4.92 22.84
CA GLN A 14 -2.53 3.82 22.86
C GLN A 14 -2.21 2.75 21.83
N VAL A 15 -1.81 3.15 20.61
CA VAL A 15 -1.38 2.22 19.56
C VAL A 15 -0.10 1.50 19.99
N LYS A 16 0.91 2.23 20.48
CA LYS A 16 2.14 1.63 21.00
C LYS A 16 1.85 0.60 22.10
N ASP A 17 1.01 0.95 23.07
CA ASP A 17 0.65 0.06 24.17
C ASP A 17 -0.14 -1.17 23.71
N TYR A 18 -1.00 -1.04 22.70
CA TYR A 18 -1.73 -2.17 22.13
C TYR A 18 -0.77 -3.15 21.45
N TYR A 19 0.08 -2.68 20.53
CA TYR A 19 1.02 -3.55 19.81
C TYR A 19 2.15 -4.11 20.69
N LYS A 20 2.53 -3.42 21.78
CA LYS A 20 3.45 -3.97 22.78
C LYS A 20 2.90 -5.19 23.53
N LYS A 21 1.57 -5.34 23.60
CA LYS A 21 0.90 -6.45 24.29
C LYS A 21 0.69 -7.68 23.41
N LEU A 22 0.88 -7.54 22.10
CA LEU A 22 0.76 -8.66 21.17
C LEU A 22 2.09 -9.41 21.13
N GLU A 23 2.05 -10.74 21.23
CA GLU A 23 3.22 -11.61 21.07
C GLU A 23 3.26 -12.25 19.68
N SER A 24 2.08 -12.44 19.06
CA SER A 24 1.94 -12.99 17.71
C SER A 24 0.66 -12.52 17.01
N SER A 25 0.55 -12.72 15.70
CA SER A 25 -0.68 -12.43 14.93
C SER A 25 -1.91 -13.24 15.38
N LYS A 26 -1.73 -14.29 16.21
CA LYS A 26 -2.84 -15.04 16.81
C LYS A 26 -3.52 -14.30 17.96
N ASP A 27 -2.90 -13.25 18.47
CA ASP A 27 -3.44 -12.44 19.57
C ASP A 27 -4.43 -11.36 19.06
N LEU A 28 -4.54 -11.21 17.74
CA LEU A 28 -5.52 -10.35 17.08
C LEU A 28 -6.93 -10.93 17.25
N GLN A 29 -7.90 -10.06 17.55
CA GLN A 29 -9.29 -10.43 17.79
C GLN A 29 -10.12 -10.53 16.52
N THR A 30 -9.57 -10.12 15.37
CA THR A 30 -10.23 -10.16 14.07
C THR A 30 -9.28 -10.70 12.99
N ASN A 31 -9.85 -11.14 11.87
CA ASN A 31 -9.08 -11.47 10.67
C ASN A 31 -8.86 -10.27 9.73
N ALA A 32 -9.13 -9.04 10.20
CA ALA A 32 -8.89 -7.83 9.41
C ALA A 32 -7.41 -7.71 9.04
N CYS A 33 -6.52 -8.00 10.00
CA CYS A 33 -5.06 -8.03 9.84
C CYS A 33 -4.50 -9.42 9.48
N CYS A 34 -5.31 -10.29 8.87
CA CYS A 34 -4.90 -11.64 8.48
C CYS A 34 -5.16 -11.86 6.99
N THR A 35 -4.10 -12.02 6.19
CA THR A 35 -4.24 -12.50 4.80
C THR A 35 -4.05 -13.99 4.64
N THR A 36 -4.90 -14.55 3.79
CA THR A 36 -4.78 -15.88 3.17
C THR A 36 -4.49 -15.81 1.67
N ASP A 37 -4.25 -14.63 1.09
CA ASP A 37 -4.01 -14.48 -0.35
C ASP A 37 -2.60 -14.92 -0.77
N SER A 38 -2.51 -15.51 -1.96
CA SER A 38 -1.37 -16.30 -2.40
C SER A 38 -0.15 -15.43 -2.73
N ILE A 39 0.68 -15.15 -1.72
CA ILE A 39 2.03 -14.59 -1.92
C ILE A 39 2.69 -15.35 -3.08
N PRO A 40 3.18 -14.66 -4.14
CA PRO A 40 3.83 -15.30 -5.26
C PRO A 40 4.97 -16.22 -4.81
N ASN A 41 5.19 -17.33 -5.50
CA ASN A 41 6.18 -18.32 -5.07
C ASN A 41 7.59 -17.72 -4.93
N TYR A 42 7.99 -16.80 -5.81
CA TYR A 42 9.29 -16.13 -5.70
C TYR A 42 9.41 -15.31 -4.41
N GLN A 43 8.35 -14.62 -3.99
CA GLN A 43 8.33 -13.89 -2.72
C GLN A 43 8.34 -14.86 -1.52
N LYS A 44 7.63 -15.99 -1.59
CA LYS A 44 7.68 -17.05 -0.56
C LYS A 44 9.10 -17.59 -0.38
N GLU A 45 9.84 -17.82 -1.47
CA GLU A 45 11.23 -18.28 -1.39
C GLU A 45 12.15 -17.22 -0.75
N ILE A 46 11.89 -15.94 -0.98
CA ILE A 46 12.62 -14.86 -0.29
C ILE A 46 12.28 -14.85 1.21
N LEU A 47 11.00 -14.93 1.58
CA LEU A 47 10.55 -14.94 2.97
C LEU A 47 11.18 -16.10 3.76
N LYS A 48 11.31 -17.30 3.17
CA LYS A 48 12.02 -18.44 3.80
C LYS A 48 13.49 -18.14 4.11
N ASN A 49 14.08 -17.18 3.42
CA ASN A 49 15.46 -16.76 3.60
C ASN A 49 15.62 -15.52 4.50
N ILE A 50 14.54 -15.03 5.11
CA ILE A 50 14.60 -13.97 6.13
C ILE A 50 14.82 -14.60 7.52
N GLU A 51 15.53 -13.89 8.40
CA GLU A 51 15.75 -14.35 9.78
C GLU A 51 14.42 -14.58 10.53
N PRO A 52 14.25 -15.72 11.24
CA PRO A 52 12.98 -16.08 11.89
C PRO A 52 12.45 -15.02 12.86
N GLU A 53 13.32 -14.39 13.66
CA GLU A 53 12.91 -13.37 14.64
C GLU A 53 12.26 -12.14 13.97
N ILE A 54 12.62 -11.84 12.71
CA ILE A 54 11.95 -10.79 11.93
C ILE A 54 10.52 -11.21 11.59
N LEU A 55 10.32 -12.49 11.23
CA LEU A 55 9.03 -13.01 10.76
C LEU A 55 8.02 -13.21 11.90
N ASP A 56 8.49 -13.60 13.09
CA ASP A 56 7.63 -14.00 14.22
C ASP A 56 6.82 -12.83 14.81
N ARG A 57 7.23 -11.58 14.57
CA ARG A 57 6.63 -10.36 15.15
C ARG A 57 5.95 -9.45 14.11
N PHE A 58 5.37 -10.05 13.08
CA PHE A 58 4.68 -9.31 12.01
C PHE A 58 3.16 -9.24 12.21
N TYR A 59 2.61 -8.04 12.04
CA TYR A 59 1.17 -7.75 12.09
C TYR A 59 0.79 -6.98 10.83
N GLY A 60 0.11 -7.61 9.87
CA GLY A 60 -0.25 -6.95 8.62
C GLY A 60 -1.28 -7.71 7.80
N CYS A 61 -2.11 -6.97 7.07
CA CYS A 61 -3.26 -7.51 6.33
C CYS A 61 -2.91 -7.98 4.91
N GLY A 62 -1.63 -8.09 4.54
CA GLY A 62 -1.20 -8.37 3.16
C GLY A 62 0.30 -8.33 2.95
N THR A 63 0.73 -8.18 1.70
CA THR A 63 2.11 -7.87 1.32
C THR A 63 2.06 -7.01 0.03
N PRO A 64 1.86 -5.68 0.17
CA PRO A 64 1.65 -4.78 -0.96
C PRO A 64 2.98 -4.49 -1.67
N ILE A 65 3.45 -5.45 -2.45
CA ILE A 65 4.70 -5.34 -3.20
C ILE A 65 4.37 -5.26 -4.69
N PRO A 66 4.57 -4.10 -5.34
CA PRO A 66 4.35 -3.97 -6.77
C PRO A 66 5.54 -4.53 -7.56
N ASP A 67 5.33 -4.64 -8.87
CA ASP A 67 6.34 -5.13 -9.80
C ASP A 67 7.39 -4.07 -10.19
N VAL A 68 8.45 -4.52 -10.85
CA VAL A 68 9.56 -3.71 -11.39
C VAL A 68 10.27 -2.92 -10.29
N LEU A 69 11.07 -3.61 -9.48
CA LEU A 69 11.71 -3.02 -8.30
C LEU A 69 13.24 -2.88 -8.40
N ASP A 70 13.89 -3.51 -9.38
CA ASP A 70 15.35 -3.53 -9.46
C ASP A 70 15.95 -2.12 -9.46
N GLY A 71 16.89 -1.89 -8.54
CA GLY A 71 17.64 -0.65 -8.43
C GLY A 71 16.89 0.54 -7.82
N ILE A 72 15.61 0.42 -7.47
CA ILE A 72 14.84 1.57 -6.97
C ILE A 72 15.03 1.81 -5.47
N THR A 73 14.70 3.02 -5.01
CA THR A 73 14.62 3.36 -3.59
C THR A 73 13.19 3.25 -3.08
N VAL A 74 12.97 2.41 -2.08
CA VAL A 74 11.66 2.13 -1.47
C VAL A 74 11.61 2.66 -0.04
N LEU A 75 10.48 3.24 0.35
CA LEU A 75 10.14 3.57 1.73
C LEU A 75 9.00 2.68 2.21
N ASP A 76 9.23 1.96 3.31
CA ASP A 76 8.26 1.13 4.01
C ASP A 76 7.76 1.85 5.26
N LEU A 77 6.49 2.26 5.27
CA LEU A 77 5.86 2.97 6.38
C LEU A 77 5.36 1.97 7.42
N GLY A 78 5.79 2.16 8.67
CA GLY A 78 5.45 1.24 9.76
C GLY A 78 6.13 -0.12 9.59
N SER A 79 7.44 -0.09 9.34
CA SER A 79 8.20 -1.28 8.93
C SER A 79 8.27 -2.39 9.98
N GLY A 80 7.95 -2.11 11.25
CA GLY A 80 8.05 -3.06 12.35
C GLY A 80 9.44 -3.69 12.45
N THR A 81 9.51 -5.01 12.62
CA THR A 81 10.75 -5.81 12.57
C THR A 81 11.43 -5.84 11.19
N GLY A 82 10.77 -5.32 10.16
CA GLY A 82 11.32 -5.19 8.81
C GLY A 82 10.97 -6.33 7.85
N ARG A 83 9.96 -7.16 8.11
CA ARG A 83 9.57 -8.26 7.20
C ARG A 83 9.42 -7.81 5.75
N ASP A 84 8.58 -6.80 5.51
CA ASP A 84 8.30 -6.29 4.17
C ASP A 84 9.52 -5.53 3.62
N ALA A 85 10.17 -4.70 4.44
CA ALA A 85 11.43 -4.04 4.10
C ALA A 85 12.55 -5.00 3.64
N TYR A 86 12.71 -6.17 4.28
CA TYR A 86 13.72 -7.16 3.90
C TYR A 86 13.32 -7.99 2.68
N LEU A 87 12.03 -8.26 2.49
CA LEU A 87 11.53 -8.82 1.25
C LEU A 87 11.82 -7.87 0.07
N LEU A 88 11.51 -6.59 0.24
CA LEU A 88 11.83 -5.52 -0.72
C LEU A 88 13.33 -5.38 -0.95
N SER A 89 14.15 -5.47 0.11
CA SER A 89 15.62 -5.42 0.02
C SER A 89 16.17 -6.43 -0.97
N LYS A 90 15.60 -7.64 -1.01
CA LYS A 90 15.99 -8.65 -1.98
C LYS A 90 15.51 -8.31 -3.39
N LEU A 91 14.29 -7.79 -3.54
CA LEU A 91 13.66 -7.49 -4.82
C LEU A 91 14.25 -6.26 -5.52
N VAL A 92 14.66 -5.24 -4.76
CA VAL A 92 15.34 -4.06 -5.32
C VAL A 92 16.81 -4.34 -5.66
N GLY A 93 17.34 -5.46 -5.16
CA GLY A 93 18.72 -5.87 -5.38
C GLY A 93 19.74 -4.95 -4.69
N GLU A 94 21.01 -5.31 -4.81
CA GLU A 94 22.12 -4.62 -4.13
C GLU A 94 22.30 -3.15 -4.56
N ARG A 95 21.82 -2.80 -5.76
CA ARG A 95 21.86 -1.43 -6.29
C ARG A 95 20.70 -0.56 -5.83
N GLY A 96 19.59 -1.17 -5.39
CA GLY A 96 18.46 -0.47 -4.81
C GLY A 96 18.67 -0.17 -3.33
N HIS A 97 17.67 0.45 -2.71
CA HIS A 97 17.73 0.80 -1.30
C HIS A 97 16.34 0.73 -0.66
N VAL A 98 16.26 0.25 0.57
CA VAL A 98 14.99 0.21 1.33
C VAL A 98 15.15 0.95 2.64
N ILE A 99 14.26 1.91 2.86
CA ILE A 99 14.15 2.70 4.09
C ILE A 99 12.92 2.17 4.83
N GLY A 100 13.10 1.62 6.03
CA GLY A 100 12.00 1.30 6.94
C GLY A 100 11.86 2.40 8.00
N ILE A 101 10.65 2.89 8.22
CA ILE A 101 10.35 3.82 9.32
C ILE A 101 9.36 3.20 10.29
N ASP A 102 9.64 3.30 11.59
CA ASP A 102 8.74 2.85 12.65
C ASP A 102 8.86 3.77 13.88
N MET A 103 7.82 3.83 14.70
CA MET A 103 7.79 4.66 15.91
C MET A 103 8.30 3.92 17.16
N THR A 104 8.49 2.60 17.10
CA THR A 104 8.83 1.74 18.25
C THR A 104 10.29 1.30 18.22
N ASP A 105 11.01 1.53 19.33
CA ASP A 105 12.43 1.14 19.43
C ASP A 105 12.58 -0.38 19.40
N GLU A 106 11.68 -1.10 20.07
CA GLU A 106 11.76 -2.55 20.22
C GLU A 106 11.66 -3.29 18.88
N GLN A 107 10.86 -2.78 17.94
CA GLN A 107 10.73 -3.33 16.59
C GLN A 107 11.97 -2.99 15.74
N LEU A 108 12.42 -1.73 15.81
CA LEU A 108 13.59 -1.26 15.08
C LEU A 108 14.88 -1.93 15.54
N ASP A 109 14.99 -2.29 16.82
CA ASP A 109 16.15 -3.01 17.35
C ASP A 109 16.27 -4.40 16.71
N VAL A 110 15.15 -5.12 16.55
CA VAL A 110 15.12 -6.40 15.80
C VAL A 110 15.47 -6.17 14.34
N ALA A 111 14.86 -5.16 13.70
CA ALA A 111 15.13 -4.84 12.30
C ALA A 111 16.62 -4.55 12.06
N LYS A 112 17.25 -3.74 12.93
CA LYS A 112 18.67 -3.34 12.81
C LYS A 112 19.63 -4.47 13.13
N LYS A 113 19.31 -5.32 14.11
CA LYS A 113 20.15 -6.45 14.56
C LYS A 113 20.61 -7.36 13.42
N TYR A 114 19.78 -7.52 12.38
CA TYR A 114 20.01 -8.49 11.31
C TYR A 114 20.48 -7.89 9.98
N GLN A 115 20.70 -6.57 9.87
CA GLN A 115 20.95 -5.92 8.58
C GLN A 115 22.13 -6.53 7.81
N ASP A 116 23.28 -6.65 8.44
CA ASP A 116 24.49 -7.16 7.79
C ASP A 116 24.41 -8.67 7.50
N SER A 117 23.87 -9.45 8.43
CA SER A 117 23.70 -10.89 8.25
C SER A 117 22.69 -11.21 7.15
N GLN A 118 21.59 -10.46 7.08
CA GLN A 118 20.55 -10.63 6.08
C GLN A 118 21.05 -10.24 4.68
N ALA A 119 21.79 -9.13 4.57
CA ALA A 119 22.45 -8.73 3.33
C ALA A 119 23.39 -9.83 2.81
N LYS A 120 24.23 -10.38 3.70
CA LYS A 120 25.13 -11.50 3.36
C LYS A 120 24.33 -12.74 2.94
N ARG A 121 23.23 -13.06 3.62
CA ARG A 121 22.34 -14.19 3.29
C ARG A 121 21.70 -14.03 1.91
N PHE A 122 21.42 -12.79 1.51
CA PHE A 122 20.95 -12.46 0.16
C PHE A 122 22.06 -12.40 -0.90
N GLY A 123 23.33 -12.56 -0.52
CA GLY A 123 24.48 -12.54 -1.41
C GLY A 123 25.02 -11.14 -1.71
N PHE A 124 24.65 -10.13 -0.92
CA PHE A 124 25.10 -8.75 -1.09
C PHE A 124 26.43 -8.51 -0.34
N THR A 125 27.24 -7.59 -0.86
CA THR A 125 28.50 -7.16 -0.24
C THR A 125 28.29 -6.22 0.95
N LYS A 126 27.15 -5.53 0.99
CA LYS A 126 26.74 -4.61 2.06
C LYS A 126 25.21 -4.60 2.20
N SER A 127 24.72 -4.18 3.36
CA SER A 127 23.29 -3.91 3.52
C SER A 127 22.83 -2.78 2.61
N ASN A 128 21.67 -2.99 2.00
CA ASN A 128 20.93 -1.99 1.24
C ASN A 128 19.68 -1.50 2.00
N THR A 129 19.57 -1.78 3.31
CA THR A 129 18.48 -1.32 4.16
C THR A 129 18.91 -0.21 5.10
N THR A 130 17.99 0.65 5.50
CA THR A 130 18.15 1.62 6.60
C THR A 130 16.86 1.69 7.40
N PHE A 131 16.96 1.55 8.72
CA PHE A 131 15.81 1.61 9.61
C PHE A 131 15.89 2.85 10.50
N THR A 132 14.87 3.69 10.43
CA THR A 132 14.84 4.99 11.09
C THR A 132 13.65 5.09 12.02
N LYS A 133 13.87 5.70 13.20
CA LYS A 133 12.79 6.00 14.13
C LYS A 133 12.07 7.26 13.69
N GLY A 134 10.75 7.23 13.65
CA GLY A 134 9.95 8.41 13.40
C GLY A 134 8.45 8.13 13.30
N TYR A 135 7.71 9.19 13.05
CA TYR A 135 6.27 9.18 12.83
C TYR A 135 6.01 9.30 11.32
N ILE A 136 5.03 8.56 10.80
CA ILE A 136 4.72 8.53 9.37
C ILE A 136 4.06 9.83 8.88
N GLU A 137 3.57 10.64 9.81
CA GLU A 137 3.01 11.99 9.64
C GLU A 137 4.10 13.06 9.43
N ASP A 138 5.35 12.78 9.80
CA ASP A 138 6.48 13.71 9.70
C ASP A 138 7.78 12.98 9.32
N LEU A 139 7.85 12.58 8.06
CA LEU A 139 9.02 11.92 7.49
C LEU A 139 10.23 12.87 7.40
N ALA A 140 9.99 14.19 7.36
CA ALA A 140 11.04 15.20 7.32
C ALA A 140 11.89 15.20 8.59
N SER A 141 11.25 15.12 9.77
CA SER A 141 11.96 14.99 11.05
C SER A 141 12.75 13.69 11.18
N ALA A 142 12.32 12.63 10.49
CA ALA A 142 13.07 11.38 10.34
C ALA A 142 14.21 11.48 9.28
N GLY A 143 14.42 12.64 8.67
CA GLY A 143 15.51 12.88 7.71
C GLY A 143 15.20 12.44 6.27
N ILE A 144 13.95 12.05 5.97
CA ILE A 144 13.56 11.62 4.63
C ILE A 144 13.26 12.86 3.76
N LYS A 145 14.09 13.02 2.73
CA LYS A 145 14.10 14.21 1.87
C LYS A 145 12.93 14.19 0.88
N SER A 146 12.51 15.37 0.45
CA SER A 146 11.53 15.50 -0.63
C SER A 146 12.08 14.92 -1.93
N LYS A 147 11.23 14.29 -2.74
CA LYS A 147 11.60 13.73 -4.06
C LYS A 147 12.84 12.81 -3.99
N SER A 148 12.89 11.94 -2.99
CA SER A 148 14.03 11.05 -2.73
C SER A 148 13.74 9.57 -2.93
N VAL A 149 12.46 9.15 -2.92
CA VAL A 149 12.06 7.75 -3.04
C VAL A 149 11.26 7.51 -4.32
N ASP A 150 11.42 6.32 -4.90
CA ASP A 150 10.72 5.90 -6.12
C ASP A 150 9.39 5.21 -5.80
N LEU A 151 9.32 4.52 -4.66
CA LEU A 151 8.16 3.77 -4.20
C LEU A 151 7.95 3.99 -2.69
N VAL A 152 6.70 4.22 -2.29
CA VAL A 152 6.27 4.14 -0.89
C VAL A 152 5.30 2.98 -0.75
N VAL A 153 5.57 2.08 0.19
CA VAL A 153 4.67 1.00 0.57
C VAL A 153 4.20 1.17 2.00
N SER A 154 3.03 0.59 2.31
CA SER A 154 2.45 0.56 3.65
C SER A 154 1.45 -0.57 3.72
N ASN A 155 1.41 -1.24 4.87
CA ASN A 155 0.56 -2.39 5.11
C ASN A 155 -0.19 -2.23 6.44
N CYS A 156 -1.43 -1.74 6.36
CA CYS A 156 -2.32 -1.58 7.52
C CYS A 156 -1.83 -0.72 8.69
N VAL A 157 -1.02 0.31 8.41
CA VAL A 157 -0.56 1.25 9.46
C VAL A 157 -1.17 2.64 9.36
N ILE A 158 -1.67 3.06 8.19
CA ILE A 158 -2.15 4.44 7.99
C ILE A 158 -3.45 4.66 8.78
N ASN A 159 -4.26 3.61 8.94
CA ASN A 159 -5.47 3.67 9.76
C ASN A 159 -5.23 3.98 11.25
N LEU A 160 -4.03 3.66 11.75
CA LEU A 160 -3.58 3.95 13.11
C LEU A 160 -3.03 5.37 13.28
N SER A 161 -2.87 6.11 12.17
CA SER A 161 -2.45 7.50 12.21
C SER A 161 -3.56 8.41 12.75
N PRO A 162 -3.24 9.33 13.67
CA PRO A 162 -4.16 10.38 14.10
C PRO A 162 -4.34 11.50 13.06
N ASP A 163 -3.38 11.69 12.14
CA ASP A 163 -3.41 12.73 11.09
C ASP A 163 -3.13 12.13 9.71
N LYS A 164 -4.12 11.42 9.19
CA LYS A 164 -4.05 10.76 7.87
C LYS A 164 -3.76 11.75 6.73
N PRO A 165 -4.36 12.96 6.67
CA PRO A 165 -3.98 13.97 5.67
C PRO A 165 -2.48 14.31 5.70
N ALA A 166 -1.87 14.45 6.88
CA ALA A 166 -0.43 14.68 6.99
C ALA A 166 0.40 13.51 6.42
N VAL A 167 0.00 12.26 6.69
CA VAL A 167 0.66 11.07 6.14
C VAL A 167 0.67 11.11 4.61
N PHE A 168 -0.49 11.29 3.97
CA PHE A 168 -0.56 11.32 2.50
C PHE A 168 0.23 12.50 1.92
N LYS A 169 0.19 13.67 2.56
CA LYS A 169 1.00 14.82 2.14
C LYS A 169 2.50 14.51 2.20
N GLU A 170 2.96 13.83 3.25
CA GLU A 170 4.35 13.40 3.38
C GLU A 170 4.73 12.36 2.32
N ILE A 171 3.86 11.36 2.06
CA ILE A 171 4.05 10.37 0.98
C ILE A 171 4.30 11.09 -0.35
N PHE A 172 3.41 12.00 -0.75
CA PHE A 172 3.56 12.72 -2.02
C PHE A 172 4.73 13.72 -1.97
N ARG A 173 5.15 14.22 -0.81
CA ARG A 173 6.37 15.05 -0.69
C ARG A 173 7.62 14.24 -0.99
N VAL A 174 7.77 13.06 -0.41
CA VAL A 174 8.99 12.24 -0.51
C VAL A 174 9.11 11.52 -1.85
N LEU A 175 8.00 11.22 -2.52
CA LEU A 175 8.02 10.61 -3.86
C LEU A 175 8.70 11.51 -4.89
N LYS A 176 9.56 10.92 -5.74
CA LYS A 176 10.05 11.52 -6.98
C LYS A 176 8.90 11.72 -7.97
N GLU A 177 9.11 12.56 -8.97
CA GLU A 177 8.18 12.62 -10.11
C GLU A 177 8.15 11.26 -10.82
N GLY A 178 6.95 10.75 -11.13
CA GLY A 178 6.75 9.40 -11.64
C GLY A 178 6.89 8.28 -10.59
N GLY A 179 7.16 8.64 -9.33
CA GLY A 179 7.18 7.70 -8.20
C GLY A 179 5.77 7.22 -7.83
N GLU A 180 5.70 6.12 -7.10
CA GLU A 180 4.45 5.42 -6.79
C GLU A 180 4.21 5.28 -5.29
N MET A 181 2.97 5.51 -4.84
CA MET A 181 2.44 4.98 -3.60
C MET A 181 1.74 3.66 -3.90
N TYR A 182 2.09 2.57 -3.20
CA TYR A 182 1.45 1.26 -3.33
C TYR A 182 1.15 0.69 -1.94
N ILE A 183 -0.09 0.82 -1.49
CA ILE A 183 -0.48 0.52 -0.10
C ILE A 183 -1.62 -0.47 -0.06
N SER A 184 -1.67 -1.29 0.99
CA SER A 184 -2.86 -2.07 1.33
C SER A 184 -3.32 -1.65 2.72
N ASP A 185 -4.60 -1.29 2.82
CA ASP A 185 -5.19 -0.89 4.10
C ASP A 185 -6.68 -1.25 4.15
N VAL A 186 -7.27 -1.10 5.33
CA VAL A 186 -8.69 -1.30 5.58
C VAL A 186 -9.49 -0.04 5.24
N PHE A 187 -10.54 -0.19 4.45
CA PHE A 187 -11.48 0.86 4.08
C PHE A 187 -12.89 0.49 4.52
N SER A 188 -13.73 1.51 4.74
CA SER A 188 -15.14 1.34 5.05
C SER A 188 -16.04 1.86 3.91
N ASP A 189 -17.21 1.26 3.78
CA ASP A 189 -18.25 1.73 2.83
C ASP A 189 -18.92 3.04 3.28
N ARG A 190 -18.72 3.43 4.54
CA ARG A 190 -19.31 4.62 5.16
C ARG A 190 -18.44 5.18 6.27
N ARG A 191 -18.72 6.41 6.68
CA ARG A 191 -18.02 7.07 7.79
C ARG A 191 -18.32 6.38 9.11
N ILE A 192 -17.26 6.12 9.87
CA ILE A 192 -17.32 5.53 11.21
C ILE A 192 -17.57 6.65 12.23
N SER A 193 -18.44 6.39 13.21
CA SER A 193 -18.78 7.37 14.25
C SER A 193 -17.62 7.61 15.21
N ASP A 194 -17.61 8.79 15.83
CA ASP A 194 -16.56 9.15 16.79
C ASP A 194 -16.58 8.30 18.06
N ASP A 195 -17.72 7.70 18.40
CA ASP A 195 -17.81 6.79 19.54
C ASP A 195 -17.12 5.45 19.26
N LEU A 196 -17.27 4.91 18.05
CA LEU A 196 -16.54 3.71 17.62
C LEU A 196 -15.03 3.97 17.48
N ARG A 197 -14.64 5.18 17.04
CA ARG A 197 -13.22 5.59 16.97
C ARG A 197 -12.52 5.64 18.31
N LYS A 198 -13.27 5.87 19.40
CA LYS A 198 -12.73 5.90 20.78
C LYS A 198 -12.64 4.51 21.41
N ASP A 199 -13.19 3.47 20.77
CA ASP A 199 -13.04 2.09 21.24
C ASP A 199 -11.60 1.63 20.91
N PRO A 200 -10.75 1.38 21.93
CA PRO A 200 -9.34 1.07 21.73
C PRO A 200 -9.12 -0.28 21.06
N VAL A 201 -10.06 -1.24 21.20
CA VAL A 201 -9.96 -2.54 20.55
C VAL A 201 -10.25 -2.38 19.07
N LEU A 202 -11.36 -1.70 18.71
CA LEU A 202 -11.67 -1.44 17.30
C LEU A 202 -10.60 -0.60 16.61
N TYR A 203 -9.97 0.32 17.33
CA TYR A 203 -8.89 1.15 16.80
C TYR A 203 -7.62 0.33 16.57
N GLY A 204 -7.20 -0.47 17.55
CA GLY A 204 -6.02 -1.35 17.45
C GLY A 204 -6.16 -2.43 16.38
N GLU A 205 -7.36 -2.92 16.11
CA GLU A 205 -7.66 -3.86 15.01
C GLU A 205 -7.72 -3.19 13.62
N CYS A 206 -7.35 -1.90 13.51
CA CYS A 206 -7.41 -1.09 12.28
C CYS A 206 -8.82 -0.90 11.70
N LEU A 207 -9.88 -1.15 12.48
CA LEU A 207 -11.26 -1.07 12.01
C LEU A 207 -11.84 0.32 12.20
N SER A 208 -11.89 0.85 13.44
CA SER A 208 -12.54 2.13 13.68
C SER A 208 -11.74 3.33 13.13
N GLY A 209 -10.45 3.13 12.87
CA GLY A 209 -9.59 4.07 12.18
C GLY A 209 -9.75 4.08 10.65
N ALA A 210 -10.48 3.11 10.07
CA ALA A 210 -10.62 2.95 8.63
C ALA A 210 -11.24 4.18 7.95
N LEU A 211 -10.68 4.55 6.81
CA LEU A 211 -11.21 5.64 5.99
C LEU A 211 -12.41 5.17 5.16
N TYR A 212 -13.42 6.02 5.10
CA TYR A 212 -14.41 5.94 4.03
C TYR A 212 -13.71 6.20 2.70
N ILE A 213 -13.94 5.32 1.71
CA ILE A 213 -13.24 5.35 0.42
C ILE A 213 -13.30 6.72 -0.30
N GLU A 214 -14.43 7.44 -0.23
CA GLU A 214 -14.52 8.76 -0.85
C GLU A 214 -13.82 9.87 -0.05
N ASP A 215 -13.68 9.71 1.27
CA ASP A 215 -12.86 10.63 2.07
C ASP A 215 -11.37 10.42 1.75
N PHE A 216 -10.94 9.16 1.56
CA PHE A 216 -9.60 8.85 1.04
C PHE A 216 -9.35 9.51 -0.32
N ARG A 217 -10.28 9.35 -1.29
CA ARG A 217 -10.17 10.01 -2.61
C ARG A 217 -10.02 11.53 -2.49
N ARG A 218 -10.79 12.17 -1.59
CA ARG A 218 -10.71 13.63 -1.36
C ARG A 218 -9.34 14.03 -0.80
N ILE A 219 -8.81 13.29 0.16
CA ILE A 219 -7.49 13.56 0.75
C ILE A 219 -6.38 13.43 -0.32
N LEU A 220 -6.45 12.41 -1.18
CA LEU A 220 -5.50 12.26 -2.29
C LEU A 220 -5.58 13.44 -3.27
N ASN A 221 -6.79 13.90 -3.59
CA ASN A 221 -6.99 15.07 -4.44
C ASN A 221 -6.35 16.33 -3.83
N GLU A 222 -6.50 16.56 -2.52
CA GLU A 222 -5.83 17.65 -1.80
C GLU A 222 -4.29 17.56 -1.84
N CYS A 223 -3.75 16.35 -2.00
CA CYS A 223 -2.32 16.10 -2.19
C CYS A 223 -1.86 16.26 -3.65
N GLY A 224 -2.75 16.62 -4.58
CA GLY A 224 -2.48 16.74 -6.01
C GLY A 224 -2.52 15.41 -6.78
N CYS A 225 -3.07 14.35 -6.17
CA CYS A 225 -3.27 13.06 -6.81
C CYS A 225 -4.74 12.91 -7.24
N LEU A 226 -5.02 13.15 -8.51
CA LEU A 226 -6.39 13.15 -9.06
C LEU A 226 -6.89 11.77 -9.48
N ASP A 227 -5.98 10.83 -9.76
CA ASP A 227 -6.30 9.48 -10.25
C ASP A 227 -5.45 8.45 -9.49
N TYR A 228 -6.11 7.69 -8.60
CA TYR A 228 -5.56 6.49 -7.98
C TYR A 228 -6.26 5.26 -8.55
N ARG A 229 -5.58 4.11 -8.54
CA ARG A 229 -6.12 2.85 -9.02
C ARG A 229 -6.22 1.82 -7.92
N ILE A 230 -7.27 1.01 -7.98
CA ILE A 230 -7.46 -0.16 -7.14
C ILE A 230 -6.84 -1.36 -7.86
N THR A 231 -5.96 -2.10 -7.21
CA THR A 231 -5.38 -3.33 -7.78
C THR A 231 -6.07 -4.57 -7.26
N GLU A 232 -6.57 -4.52 -6.02
CA GLU A 232 -7.24 -5.63 -5.37
C GLU A 232 -8.24 -5.11 -4.35
N THR A 233 -9.39 -5.77 -4.24
CA THR A 233 -10.39 -5.52 -3.20
C THR A 233 -10.88 -6.84 -2.63
N ARG A 234 -10.79 -6.98 -1.31
CA ARG A 234 -11.31 -8.14 -0.58
C ARG A 234 -12.23 -7.67 0.53
N ARG A 235 -13.45 -8.21 0.56
CA ARG A 235 -14.37 -7.95 1.68
C ARG A 235 -13.84 -8.63 2.94
N LEU A 236 -13.79 -7.88 4.04
CA LEU A 236 -13.40 -8.41 5.33
C LEU A 236 -14.62 -8.96 6.08
N THR A 237 -14.40 -10.05 6.79
CA THR A 237 -15.27 -10.50 7.87
C THR A 237 -14.60 -10.11 9.19
N ILE A 238 -15.37 -9.91 10.26
CA ILE A 238 -14.82 -9.55 11.58
C ILE A 238 -14.68 -10.80 12.45
N ASN A 239 -15.58 -11.78 12.25
CA ASN A 239 -15.57 -13.08 12.93
C ASN A 239 -15.62 -12.96 14.47
N ASN A 240 -16.13 -11.84 14.98
CA ASN A 240 -16.33 -11.58 16.40
C ASN A 240 -17.70 -10.91 16.58
N LYS A 241 -18.65 -11.66 17.17
CA LYS A 241 -20.05 -11.23 17.29
C LYS A 241 -20.22 -9.93 18.07
N GLU A 242 -19.45 -9.74 19.15
CA GLU A 242 -19.55 -8.53 19.96
C GLU A 242 -19.11 -7.29 19.17
N LEU A 243 -18.02 -7.43 18.40
CA LEU A 243 -17.55 -6.35 17.53
C LEU A 243 -18.49 -6.11 16.35
N GLU A 244 -19.05 -7.17 15.75
CA GLU A 244 -20.06 -7.06 14.70
C GLU A 244 -21.31 -6.32 15.17
N GLU A 245 -21.81 -6.61 16.36
CA GLU A 245 -22.95 -5.91 16.96
C GLU A 245 -22.65 -4.41 17.18
N LYS A 246 -21.43 -4.07 17.64
CA LYS A 246 -21.00 -2.67 17.80
C LYS A 246 -20.87 -1.94 16.45
N LEU A 247 -20.33 -2.61 15.44
CA LEU A 247 -20.07 -2.04 14.12
C LEU A 247 -21.34 -1.91 13.26
N GLY A 248 -22.38 -2.69 13.56
CA GLY A 248 -23.64 -2.68 12.82
C GLY A 248 -23.45 -3.01 11.34
N ASP A 249 -24.03 -2.19 10.46
CA ASP A 249 -24.03 -2.42 9.01
C ASP A 249 -22.78 -1.90 8.27
N ILE A 250 -21.74 -1.46 8.99
CA ILE A 250 -20.50 -0.98 8.37
C ILE A 250 -19.81 -2.15 7.67
N LYS A 251 -19.50 -1.99 6.38
CA LYS A 251 -18.76 -2.99 5.61
C LYS A 251 -17.31 -2.56 5.49
N PHE A 252 -16.41 -3.50 5.77
CA PHE A 252 -14.97 -3.29 5.69
C PHE A 252 -14.38 -4.05 4.51
N TYR A 253 -13.35 -3.46 3.91
CA TYR A 253 -12.66 -3.98 2.75
C TYR A 253 -11.17 -3.80 2.95
N SER A 254 -10.38 -4.84 2.66
CA SER A 254 -8.95 -4.69 2.41
C SER A 254 -8.81 -4.25 0.95
N ILE A 255 -8.27 -3.06 0.72
CA ILE A 255 -8.08 -2.53 -0.63
C ILE A 255 -6.61 -2.23 -0.83
N THR A 256 -6.05 -2.78 -1.89
CA THR A 256 -4.72 -2.41 -2.36
C THR A 256 -4.87 -1.30 -3.41
N VAL A 257 -4.23 -0.17 -3.14
CA VAL A 257 -4.29 1.03 -3.95
C VAL A 257 -2.90 1.36 -4.47
N ARG A 258 -2.84 1.77 -5.73
CA ARG A 258 -1.69 2.42 -6.32
C ARG A 258 -2.01 3.84 -6.77
N ALA A 259 -1.06 4.75 -6.59
CA ALA A 259 -1.16 6.12 -7.05
C ALA A 259 0.20 6.63 -7.49
N PHE A 260 0.26 7.33 -8.62
CA PHE A 260 1.51 7.87 -9.14
C PHE A 260 1.60 9.37 -8.86
N LYS A 261 2.79 9.84 -8.50
CA LYS A 261 3.08 11.27 -8.45
C LYS A 261 3.32 11.77 -9.87
N LEU A 262 2.21 12.09 -10.53
CA LEU A 262 2.15 12.61 -11.89
C LEU A 262 1.05 13.68 -11.95
N ASN A 263 1.20 14.63 -12.86
CA ASN A 263 0.15 15.60 -13.18
C ASN A 263 -0.94 14.95 -14.06
N LEU A 264 -1.79 14.13 -13.45
CA LEU A 264 -2.90 13.42 -14.09
C LEU A 264 -4.18 14.26 -14.07
N GLU A 265 -5.10 13.95 -14.98
CA GLU A 265 -6.42 14.56 -15.03
C GLU A 265 -7.37 13.85 -14.04
N ASP A 266 -8.46 14.51 -13.60
CA ASP A 266 -9.46 13.92 -12.70
C ASP A 266 -10.40 12.94 -13.41
N ARG A 267 -10.31 12.86 -14.73
CA ARG A 267 -11.10 11.98 -15.59
C ARG A 267 -10.22 11.28 -16.62
N CYS A 268 -10.70 10.15 -17.09
CA CYS A 268 -10.09 9.45 -18.20
C CYS A 268 -10.44 10.13 -19.52
N GLU A 269 -9.47 10.79 -20.13
CA GLU A 269 -9.61 11.47 -21.42
C GLU A 269 -8.95 10.65 -22.55
N ASP A 270 -9.54 10.67 -23.74
CA ASP A 270 -9.10 9.95 -24.92
C ASP A 270 -8.22 10.85 -25.80
N TYR A 271 -7.01 10.37 -26.08
CA TYR A 271 -6.06 11.00 -27.00
C TYR A 271 -5.68 10.05 -28.15
N GLY A 272 -6.40 8.93 -28.32
CA GLY A 272 -6.11 7.93 -29.34
C GLY A 272 -4.86 7.09 -29.08
N GLN A 273 -4.37 7.11 -27.84
CA GLN A 273 -3.13 6.45 -27.45
C GLN A 273 -3.31 4.93 -27.33
N THR A 274 -2.28 4.19 -27.76
CA THR A 274 -2.21 2.74 -27.62
C THR A 274 -0.87 2.36 -27.02
N VAL A 275 -0.88 1.37 -26.13
CA VAL A 275 0.33 0.81 -25.51
C VAL A 275 0.39 -0.69 -25.75
N THR A 276 1.60 -1.23 -25.88
CA THR A 276 1.84 -2.67 -26.07
C THR A 276 2.92 -3.12 -25.10
N TYR A 277 2.59 -4.12 -24.29
CA TYR A 277 3.54 -4.71 -23.36
C TYR A 277 4.57 -5.58 -24.08
N LYS A 278 5.86 -5.38 -23.80
CA LYS A 278 6.96 -6.11 -24.46
C LYS A 278 7.16 -7.53 -23.89
N GLY A 279 6.63 -7.83 -22.70
CA GLY A 279 6.94 -9.09 -22.01
C GLY A 279 8.38 -9.16 -21.49
N SER A 280 8.96 -8.02 -21.12
CA SER A 280 10.37 -7.89 -20.71
C SER A 280 10.58 -7.80 -19.19
N MET A 281 9.51 -7.76 -18.39
CA MET A 281 9.63 -7.76 -16.93
C MET A 281 9.88 -9.19 -16.43
N GLU A 282 10.79 -9.34 -15.47
CA GLU A 282 11.09 -10.62 -14.83
C GLU A 282 9.84 -11.13 -14.09
N ASN A 283 9.58 -12.45 -14.16
CA ASN A 283 8.40 -13.12 -13.59
C ASN A 283 7.04 -12.71 -14.18
N LEU A 284 6.99 -11.81 -15.16
CA LEU A 284 5.76 -11.31 -15.80
C LEU A 284 5.88 -11.34 -17.32
N SER A 285 6.41 -12.42 -17.90
CA SER A 285 6.65 -12.49 -19.34
C SER A 285 5.38 -12.40 -20.19
N ASP A 286 4.25 -12.84 -19.64
CA ASP A 286 3.03 -13.08 -20.43
C ASP A 286 2.07 -11.90 -20.38
N GLN A 287 1.94 -11.25 -19.22
CA GLN A 287 1.08 -10.09 -19.03
C GLN A 287 1.55 -9.21 -17.87
N PHE A 288 1.17 -7.94 -17.91
CA PHE A 288 1.29 -6.99 -16.81
C PHE A 288 -0.10 -6.48 -16.41
N VAL A 289 -0.38 -6.41 -15.11
CA VAL A 289 -1.63 -5.89 -14.57
C VAL A 289 -1.34 -4.54 -13.92
N LEU A 290 -1.90 -3.47 -14.49
CA LEU A 290 -1.76 -2.13 -13.92
C LEU A 290 -2.74 -1.96 -12.75
N ASP A 291 -3.98 -2.40 -12.90
CA ASP A 291 -5.04 -2.29 -11.91
C ASP A 291 -6.15 -3.31 -12.20
N ASP A 292 -7.25 -3.25 -11.45
CA ASP A 292 -8.36 -4.21 -11.54
C ASP A 292 -9.11 -4.24 -12.88
N HIS A 293 -8.84 -3.31 -13.81
CA HIS A 293 -9.47 -3.27 -15.14
C HIS A 293 -8.49 -3.06 -16.30
N HIS A 294 -7.18 -2.93 -16.04
CA HIS A 294 -6.14 -2.82 -17.07
C HIS A 294 -5.14 -3.99 -17.01
N THR A 295 -5.31 -4.95 -17.91
CA THR A 295 -4.35 -6.04 -18.15
C THR A 295 -3.75 -5.92 -19.54
N PHE A 296 -2.42 -5.94 -19.63
CA PHE A 296 -1.66 -5.82 -20.87
C PHE A 296 -0.95 -7.13 -21.19
N LYS A 297 -1.46 -7.88 -22.16
CA LYS A 297 -0.82 -9.09 -22.66
C LYS A 297 0.36 -8.76 -23.58
N LYS A 298 1.39 -9.60 -23.54
CA LYS A 298 2.58 -9.42 -24.36
C LYS A 298 2.22 -9.34 -25.84
N GLY A 299 2.67 -8.27 -26.51
CA GLY A 299 2.50 -8.06 -27.95
C GLY A 299 1.10 -7.61 -28.37
N GLU A 300 0.12 -7.53 -27.45
CA GLU A 300 -1.20 -7.00 -27.74
C GLU A 300 -1.24 -5.48 -27.56
N ALA A 301 -1.73 -4.78 -28.58
CA ALA A 301 -1.90 -3.34 -28.57
C ALA A 301 -3.23 -2.98 -27.91
N VAL A 302 -3.17 -2.24 -26.80
CA VAL A 302 -4.34 -1.87 -25.99
C VAL A 302 -4.52 -0.36 -26.02
N LYS A 303 -5.71 0.10 -26.42
CA LYS A 303 -6.08 1.51 -26.37
C LYS A 303 -6.23 1.93 -24.90
N VAL A 304 -5.69 3.08 -24.53
CA VAL A 304 -5.70 3.57 -23.14
C VAL A 304 -6.06 5.05 -23.09
N CYS A 305 -6.62 5.49 -21.96
CA CYS A 305 -6.79 6.91 -21.68
C CYS A 305 -5.45 7.62 -21.44
N GLY A 306 -5.47 8.95 -21.47
CA GLY A 306 -4.29 9.78 -21.23
C GLY A 306 -3.65 9.55 -19.86
N ASN A 307 -4.42 9.23 -18.82
CA ASN A 307 -3.88 8.94 -17.49
C ASN A 307 -3.15 7.59 -17.47
N SER A 308 -3.80 6.51 -17.92
CA SER A 308 -3.19 5.17 -17.99
C SER A 308 -1.94 5.18 -18.88
N SER A 309 -1.94 5.95 -19.98
CA SER A 309 -0.74 6.15 -20.78
C SER A 309 0.39 6.81 -20.00
N ASP A 310 0.11 7.88 -19.25
CA ASP A 310 1.12 8.57 -18.43
C ASP A 310 1.64 7.68 -17.29
N MET A 311 0.77 6.93 -16.61
CA MET A 311 1.16 5.96 -15.57
C MET A 311 2.13 4.89 -16.09
N ILE A 312 2.04 4.54 -17.38
CA ILE A 312 2.93 3.56 -18.01
C ILE A 312 4.21 4.24 -18.54
N LEU A 313 4.06 5.32 -19.30
CA LEU A 313 5.15 5.91 -20.09
C LEU A 313 5.99 6.94 -19.34
N LYS A 314 5.50 7.49 -18.22
CA LYS A 314 6.21 8.48 -17.40
C LYS A 314 6.72 7.92 -16.08
N THR A 315 6.72 6.60 -15.94
CA THR A 315 7.17 5.90 -14.72
C THR A 315 8.19 4.83 -15.09
N ARG A 316 8.65 4.07 -14.10
CA ARG A 316 9.59 2.94 -14.29
C ARG A 316 9.08 1.85 -15.23
N PHE A 317 7.79 1.84 -15.59
CA PHE A 317 7.24 0.86 -16.53
C PHE A 317 7.56 1.18 -18.00
N ALA A 318 7.98 2.41 -18.33
CA ALA A 318 8.10 2.87 -19.70
C ALA A 318 8.97 1.97 -20.60
N ASP A 319 10.10 1.50 -20.07
CA ASP A 319 11.04 0.64 -20.80
C ASP A 319 10.45 -0.71 -21.21
N HIS A 320 9.35 -1.12 -20.56
CA HIS A 320 8.66 -2.38 -20.80
C HIS A 320 7.49 -2.27 -21.79
N PHE A 321 7.22 -1.08 -22.32
CA PHE A 321 6.13 -0.83 -23.26
C PHE A 321 6.61 -0.17 -24.55
N THR A 322 5.90 -0.44 -25.65
CA THR A 322 5.91 0.42 -26.84
C THR A 322 4.59 1.16 -26.91
N TYR A 323 4.55 2.30 -27.60
CA TYR A 323 3.33 3.11 -27.69
C TYR A 323 3.18 3.76 -29.06
N THR A 324 1.95 4.14 -29.38
CA THR A 324 1.60 4.98 -30.53
C THR A 324 0.64 6.09 -30.10
N GLY A 325 0.72 7.22 -30.78
CA GLY A 325 -0.03 8.44 -30.45
C GLY A 325 0.65 9.31 -29.40
N ASP A 326 0.11 10.51 -29.22
CA ASP A 326 0.51 11.50 -28.22
C ASP A 326 -0.73 12.28 -27.74
N LYS A 327 -0.55 13.25 -26.85
CA LYS A 327 -1.64 14.10 -26.33
C LYS A 327 -1.90 15.36 -27.17
N SER A 328 -1.52 15.39 -28.45
CA SER A 328 -1.70 16.57 -29.31
C SER A 328 -3.15 16.79 -29.79
N ILE A 329 -3.96 15.72 -29.85
CA ILE A 329 -5.36 15.76 -30.27
C ILE A 329 -6.22 15.11 -29.19
N HIS A 330 -7.14 15.89 -28.61
CA HIS A 330 -8.14 15.40 -27.66
C HIS A 330 -9.38 14.90 -28.40
N LEU A 331 -9.81 13.67 -28.10
CA LEU A 331 -10.94 13.00 -28.74
C LEU A 331 -12.21 12.96 -27.85
N GLY A 332 -12.17 13.59 -26.67
CA GLY A 332 -13.23 13.55 -25.68
C GLY A 332 -12.96 12.52 -24.56
N ALA A 333 -14.00 12.15 -23.82
CA ALA A 333 -13.87 11.24 -22.69
C ALA A 333 -13.57 9.80 -23.15
N PHE A 334 -12.71 9.11 -22.41
CA PHE A 334 -12.42 7.68 -22.59
C PHE A 334 -13.30 6.85 -21.65
N ASP A 335 -13.99 5.83 -22.18
CA ASP A 335 -14.74 4.88 -21.35
C ASP A 335 -13.77 3.90 -20.69
N CYS A 336 -13.42 4.20 -19.45
CA CYS A 336 -12.43 3.46 -18.67
C CYS A 336 -13.06 2.56 -17.61
N ASN A 337 -14.38 2.40 -17.60
CA ASN A 337 -15.02 1.61 -16.56
C ASN A 337 -14.58 0.14 -16.66
N PRO A 338 -14.45 -0.56 -15.51
CA PRO A 338 -14.30 -2.01 -15.52
C PRO A 338 -15.43 -2.62 -16.36
N ILE A 339 -15.09 -3.59 -17.21
CA ILE A 339 -16.11 -4.34 -17.96
C ILE A 339 -17.06 -4.93 -16.92
N GLN A 340 -18.30 -4.46 -16.87
CA GLN A 340 -19.33 -5.10 -16.05
C GLN A 340 -19.47 -6.53 -16.56
N CYS A 341 -19.09 -7.51 -15.74
CA CYS A 341 -19.55 -8.88 -15.96
C CYS A 341 -21.06 -8.84 -15.83
N ASP A 342 -21.79 -8.89 -16.95
CA ASP A 342 -23.24 -9.03 -16.96
C ASP A 342 -23.62 -10.20 -16.03
N GLU A 343 -24.40 -9.92 -14.99
CA GLU A 343 -25.10 -10.99 -14.28
C GLU A 343 -25.94 -11.74 -15.31
N PRO A 344 -25.93 -13.09 -15.33
CA PRO A 344 -26.71 -13.84 -16.30
C PRO A 344 -28.16 -13.41 -16.17
N ALA A 345 -28.70 -12.85 -17.25
CA ALA A 345 -30.08 -12.41 -17.35
C ALA A 345 -30.98 -13.49 -16.76
N SER A 346 -31.71 -13.15 -15.70
CA SER A 346 -32.74 -14.01 -15.14
C SER A 346 -33.73 -14.31 -16.27
N GLY A 347 -33.61 -15.50 -16.86
CA GLY A 347 -34.48 -15.96 -17.91
C GLY A 347 -35.91 -15.96 -17.41
N GLY A 348 -36.70 -14.99 -17.85
CA GLY A 348 -38.14 -15.02 -17.69
C GLY A 348 -38.70 -16.16 -18.54
N CYS A 349 -39.21 -17.19 -17.88
CA CYS A 349 -40.14 -18.12 -18.52
C CYS A 349 -41.43 -17.36 -18.83
N CYS A 350 -41.80 -17.29 -20.11
CA CYS A 350 -43.17 -17.07 -20.55
C CYS A 350 -43.92 -18.41 -20.57
#